data_AF-A0A2C9LR73-F1
#
_entry.id   AF-A0A2C9LR73-F1
#
_cell.length_a   1.000
_cell.length_b   1.000
_cell.length_c   1.000
_cell.angle_alpha   90.00
_cell.angle_beta   90.00
_cell.angle_gamma   90.00
#
_symmetry.space_group_name_H-M   'P 1'
#
loop_
_entity.id
_entity.type
_entity.pdbx_description
1 polymer ?
#
loop_
_entity_poly.entity_id
_entity_poly.type
_entity_poly.pdbx_seq_one_letter_code
_entity_poly.pdbx_strand_id
1 'polypeptide(L)'
;MSKQALIDFSKAVKEIITNHGDTVGVTRGGMFLITRDTELLKNIMGKDFNSFADRIEFMTTVSPMEHGLFFINGQDWKRIRQVMSPSFSAGKLKSVVWNIEDTAKKLASVIEECARKGQLVPIKHFTSQYTSEVIARSAFGLKTDCLGKEDDEFTHFTKVMFKVRSKAMNVVMLIMFRFKWLHRLLVK
;
A
#
# COMPACT_ATOMS: atom_id res chain seq x y z
N MET A 1 3.39 -10.06 6.63
CA MET A 1 4.47 -9.55 7.50
C MET A 1 3.95 -9.11 8.86
N SER A 2 4.27 -9.82 9.95
CA SER A 2 3.90 -9.40 11.32
C SER A 2 4.60 -8.08 11.69
N LYS A 3 4.03 -7.33 12.64
CA LYS A 3 4.65 -6.08 13.18
C LYS A 3 6.11 -6.33 13.61
N GLN A 4 6.37 -7.49 14.20
CA GLN A 4 7.71 -7.90 14.61
C GLN A 4 8.67 -8.07 13.41
N ALA A 5 8.23 -8.75 12.34
CA ALA A 5 9.08 -8.96 11.16
C ALA A 5 9.46 -7.64 10.46
N LEU A 6 8.57 -6.64 10.46
CA LEU A 6 8.87 -5.29 9.99
C LEU A 6 9.95 -4.59 10.84
N ILE A 7 9.84 -4.72 12.16
CA ILE A 7 10.81 -4.17 13.12
C ILE A 7 12.17 -4.85 12.93
N ASP A 8 12.18 -6.18 12.83
CA ASP A 8 13.40 -6.98 12.65
C ASP A 8 14.09 -6.64 11.32
N PHE A 9 13.32 -6.52 10.23
CA PHE A 9 13.84 -6.09 8.93
C PHE A 9 14.43 -4.67 9.00
N SER A 10 13.71 -3.72 9.61
CA SER A 10 14.22 -2.36 9.77
C SER A 10 15.50 -2.31 10.59
N LYS A 11 15.59 -3.12 11.66
CA LYS A 11 16.80 -3.23 12.49
C LYS A 11 17.96 -3.80 11.69
N ALA A 12 17.74 -4.88 10.95
CA ALA A 12 18.77 -5.50 10.11
C ALA A 12 19.29 -4.54 9.03
N VAL A 13 18.41 -3.80 8.35
CA VAL A 13 18.80 -2.78 7.37
C VAL A 13 19.64 -1.67 8.02
N LYS A 14 19.23 -1.18 9.20
CA LYS A 14 19.99 -0.16 9.94
C LYS A 14 21.38 -0.66 10.33
N GLU A 15 21.49 -1.89 10.81
CA GLU A 15 22.76 -2.51 11.21
C GLU A 15 23.71 -2.64 10.01
N ILE A 16 23.22 -3.13 8.87
CA ILE A 16 24.00 -3.25 7.63
C ILE A 16 24.55 -1.89 7.20
N ILE A 17 23.71 -0.86 7.15
CA ILE A 17 24.11 0.49 6.75
C ILE A 17 25.11 1.09 7.76
N THR A 18 24.92 0.84 9.06
CA THR A 18 25.82 1.37 10.10
C THR A 18 27.21 0.74 10.02
N ASN A 19 27.27 -0.55 9.72
CA ASN A 19 28.53 -1.31 9.70
C ASN A 19 29.30 -1.22 8.37
N HIS A 20 28.59 -1.03 7.26
CA HIS A 20 29.18 -1.11 5.91
C HIS A 20 29.10 0.20 5.10
N GLY A 21 28.52 1.25 5.68
CA GLY A 21 28.42 2.57 5.06
C GLY A 21 27.08 2.84 4.38
N ASP A 22 26.98 4.01 3.77
CA ASP A 22 25.70 4.60 3.32
C ASP A 22 25.08 3.88 2.13
N THR A 23 25.88 3.14 1.36
CA THR A 23 25.44 2.39 0.17
C THR A 23 26.08 1.01 0.20
N VAL A 24 25.25 -0.03 0.29
CA VAL A 24 25.68 -1.42 0.49
C VAL A 24 25.00 -2.34 -0.53
N GLY A 25 25.79 -3.14 -1.23
CA GLY A 25 25.31 -4.23 -2.06
C GLY A 25 25.07 -5.49 -1.23
N VAL A 26 23.89 -6.11 -1.35
CA VAL A 26 23.51 -7.35 -0.66
C VAL A 26 23.11 -8.42 -1.68
N THR A 27 23.73 -9.59 -1.59
CA THR A 27 23.40 -10.73 -2.45
C THR A 27 22.62 -11.77 -1.66
N ARG A 28 21.29 -11.85 -1.85
CA ARG A 28 20.44 -12.89 -1.24
C ARG A 28 19.31 -13.31 -2.17
N GLY A 29 19.59 -14.27 -3.05
CA GLY A 29 18.65 -14.70 -4.11
C GLY A 29 18.52 -13.73 -5.28
N GLY A 30 19.32 -12.66 -5.27
CA GLY A 30 19.39 -11.57 -6.23
C GLY A 30 20.37 -10.50 -5.72
N MET A 31 20.75 -9.55 -6.57
CA MET A 31 21.59 -8.42 -6.21
C MET A 31 20.70 -7.23 -5.81
N PHE A 32 20.84 -6.76 -4.58
CA PHE A 32 20.09 -5.62 -4.05
C PHE A 32 21.05 -4.52 -3.66
N LEU A 33 20.74 -3.27 -4.02
CA LEU A 33 21.43 -2.10 -3.53
C LEU A 33 20.58 -1.47 -2.43
N ILE A 34 21.14 -1.35 -1.23
CA ILE A 34 20.53 -0.65 -0.10
C ILE A 34 21.30 0.65 0.08
N THR A 35 20.63 1.78 0.03
CA THR A 35 21.28 3.08 0.17
C THR A 35 20.48 4.06 1.03
N ARG A 36 21.20 4.84 1.85
CA ARG A 36 20.71 6.05 2.53
C ARG A 36 21.29 7.34 1.94
N ASP A 37 22.08 7.24 0.88
CA ASP A 37 22.67 8.39 0.20
C ASP A 37 21.57 9.18 -0.54
N THR A 38 21.30 10.37 -0.04
CA THR A 38 20.25 11.25 -0.59
C THR A 38 20.55 11.75 -2.00
N GLU A 39 21.82 11.89 -2.39
CA GLU A 39 22.19 12.33 -3.73
C GLU A 39 21.91 11.23 -4.74
N LEU A 40 22.32 9.99 -4.40
CA LEU A 40 22.01 8.81 -5.20
C LEU A 40 20.49 8.60 -5.33
N LEU A 41 19.75 8.72 -4.22
CA LEU A 41 18.29 8.62 -4.23
C LEU A 41 17.64 9.71 -5.10
N LYS A 42 18.16 10.94 -5.08
CA LYS A 42 17.66 12.02 -5.94
C LYS A 42 17.92 11.75 -7.43
N ASN A 43 19.08 11.19 -7.76
CA ASN A 43 19.38 10.80 -9.14
C ASN A 43 18.42 9.67 -9.58
N ILE A 44 18.28 8.59 -8.80
CA ILE A 44 17.41 7.45 -9.10
C ILE A 44 15.92 7.84 -9.17
N MET A 45 15.41 8.58 -8.20
CA MET A 45 13.98 8.90 -8.10
C MET A 45 13.56 10.12 -8.94
N GLY A 46 14.52 10.92 -9.37
CA GLY A 46 14.28 12.17 -10.10
C GLY A 46 14.80 12.13 -11.52
N LYS A 47 16.13 12.23 -11.67
CA LYS A 47 16.78 12.37 -13.00
C LYS A 47 16.64 11.12 -13.85
N ASP A 48 16.95 9.97 -13.27
CA ASP A 48 17.07 8.68 -13.95
C ASP A 48 15.86 7.78 -13.70
N PHE A 49 14.75 8.34 -13.19
CA PHE A 49 13.57 7.58 -12.80
C PHE A 49 13.05 6.63 -13.90
N ASN A 50 13.14 7.05 -15.16
CA ASN A 50 12.70 6.22 -16.29
C ASN A 50 13.47 4.90 -16.44
N SER A 51 14.71 4.83 -15.92
CA SER A 51 15.54 3.63 -15.88
C SER A 51 15.24 2.73 -14.67
N PHE A 52 14.59 3.28 -13.64
CA PHE A 52 14.30 2.60 -12.36
C PHE A 52 12.80 2.58 -12.03
N ALA A 53 11.93 2.67 -13.05
CA ALA A 53 10.48 2.76 -12.86
C ALA A 53 9.86 1.45 -12.36
N ASP A 54 10.48 0.32 -12.69
CA ASP A 54 9.98 -1.01 -12.38
C ASP A 54 10.18 -1.35 -10.90
N ARG A 55 9.17 -2.01 -10.32
CA ARG A 55 9.18 -2.43 -8.92
C ARG A 55 9.47 -3.91 -8.82
N ILE A 56 10.13 -4.29 -7.73
CA ILE A 56 10.25 -5.69 -7.35
C ILE A 56 8.83 -6.23 -7.22
N GLU A 57 8.50 -7.25 -8.00
CA GLU A 57 7.29 -8.05 -7.81
C GLU A 57 7.29 -8.50 -6.35
N PHE A 58 6.41 -7.96 -5.51
CA PHE A 58 6.39 -8.24 -4.08
C PHE A 58 5.13 -8.99 -3.65
N MET A 59 4.14 -9.01 -4.54
CA MET A 59 2.87 -9.66 -4.33
C MET A 59 2.38 -10.17 -5.67
N THR A 60 2.02 -11.44 -5.68
CA THR A 60 1.29 -12.04 -6.79
C THR A 60 -0.12 -12.37 -6.31
N THR A 61 -1.08 -12.07 -7.18
CA THR A 61 -2.51 -12.27 -6.93
C THR A 61 -3.11 -12.82 -8.20
N VAL A 62 -4.03 -13.78 -8.08
CA VAL A 62 -4.81 -14.32 -9.19
C VAL A 62 -6.03 -13.44 -9.50
N SER A 63 -6.22 -12.35 -8.75
CA SER A 63 -7.32 -11.42 -8.96
C SER A 63 -6.97 -10.42 -10.08
N PRO A 64 -7.97 -9.80 -10.72
CA PRO A 64 -7.75 -8.75 -11.74
C PRO A 64 -6.86 -7.60 -11.26
N MET A 65 -6.66 -7.45 -9.95
CA MET A 65 -5.74 -6.48 -9.36
C MET A 65 -4.29 -6.65 -9.77
N GLU A 66 -3.87 -7.83 -10.24
CA GLU A 66 -2.50 -8.04 -10.76
C GLU A 66 -2.18 -7.12 -11.96
N HIS A 67 -3.20 -6.64 -12.67
CA HIS A 67 -3.07 -5.68 -13.75
C HIS A 67 -3.14 -4.22 -13.27
N GLY A 68 -3.27 -4.00 -11.96
CA GLY A 68 -3.29 -2.67 -11.36
C GLY A 68 -1.91 -2.00 -11.39
N LEU A 69 -1.91 -0.66 -11.36
CA LEU A 69 -0.70 0.18 -11.49
C LEU A 69 0.43 -0.15 -10.48
N PHE A 70 0.12 -0.79 -9.36
CA PHE A 70 1.11 -1.18 -8.35
C PHE A 70 1.89 -2.46 -8.70
N PHE A 71 1.37 -3.29 -9.61
CA PHE A 71 1.87 -4.64 -9.89
C PHE A 71 2.48 -4.78 -11.28
N ILE A 72 2.01 -3.99 -12.25
CA ILE A 72 2.55 -3.97 -13.60
C ILE A 72 3.83 -3.14 -13.70
N ASN A 73 4.68 -3.46 -14.68
CA ASN A 73 5.96 -2.81 -14.95
C ASN A 73 6.06 -2.40 -16.43
N GLY A 74 7.15 -1.72 -16.81
CA GLY A 74 7.47 -1.40 -18.19
C GLY A 74 6.46 -0.49 -18.90
N GLN A 75 6.17 -0.80 -20.18
CA GLN A 75 5.31 0.04 -21.02
C GLN A 75 3.85 0.05 -20.59
N ASP A 76 3.33 -1.08 -20.07
CA ASP A 76 1.96 -1.15 -19.58
C ASP A 76 1.77 -0.28 -18.33
N TRP A 77 2.76 -0.28 -17.44
CA TRP A 77 2.80 0.65 -16.31
C TRP A 77 2.78 2.11 -16.76
N LYS A 78 3.64 2.47 -17.74
CA LYS A 78 3.69 3.84 -18.29
C LYS A 78 2.33 4.23 -18.88
N ARG A 79 1.69 3.35 -19.65
CA ARG A 79 0.38 3.59 -20.28
C ARG A 79 -0.70 3.82 -19.23
N ILE A 80 -0.85 2.93 -18.26
CA ILE A 80 -1.90 3.05 -17.22
C ILE A 80 -1.64 4.28 -16.35
N ARG A 81 -0.37 4.56 -16.00
CA ARG A 81 -0.02 5.77 -15.24
C ARG A 81 -0.42 7.04 -15.96
N GLN A 82 -0.16 7.13 -17.27
CA GLN A 82 -0.55 8.29 -18.08
C GLN A 82 -2.07 8.49 -18.09
N VAL A 83 -2.86 7.41 -18.16
CA VAL A 83 -4.33 7.47 -18.09
C VAL A 83 -4.82 7.89 -16.70
N MET A 84 -4.21 7.40 -15.62
CA MET A 84 -4.68 7.66 -14.25
C MET A 84 -4.23 9.02 -13.69
N SER A 85 -3.08 9.54 -14.11
CA SER A 85 -2.48 10.76 -13.53
C SER A 85 -3.39 12.00 -13.57
N PRO A 86 -4.16 12.28 -14.65
CA PRO A 86 -5.07 13.43 -14.73
C PRO A 86 -6.15 13.46 -13.63
N SER A 87 -6.56 12.30 -13.12
CA SER A 87 -7.55 12.18 -12.03
C SER A 87 -7.06 12.80 -10.72
N PHE A 88 -5.75 12.98 -10.57
CA PHE A 88 -5.11 13.61 -9.41
C PHE A 88 -4.66 15.05 -9.67
N SER A 89 -5.13 15.68 -10.74
CA SER A 89 -4.91 17.11 -10.97
C SER A 89 -5.56 17.95 -9.86
N ALA A 90 -5.04 19.15 -9.61
CA ALA A 90 -5.55 20.05 -8.57
C ALA A 90 -7.06 20.34 -8.74
N GLY A 91 -7.54 20.50 -9.98
CA GLY A 91 -8.96 20.72 -10.27
C GLY A 91 -9.83 19.51 -9.89
N LYS A 92 -9.39 18.29 -10.20
CA LYS A 92 -10.10 17.07 -9.82
C LYS A 92 -10.05 16.83 -8.30
N LEU A 93 -8.90 17.05 -7.67
CA LEU A 93 -8.78 16.96 -6.21
C LEU A 93 -9.71 17.96 -5.51
N LYS A 94 -9.80 19.20 -5.98
CA LYS A 94 -10.74 20.19 -5.43
C LYS A 94 -12.19 19.72 -5.49
N SER A 95 -12.57 18.99 -6.54
CA SER A 95 -13.91 18.41 -6.66
C SER A 95 -14.17 17.23 -5.71
N VAL A 96 -13.15 16.72 -5.01
CA VAL A 96 -13.24 15.61 -4.06
C VAL A 96 -13.13 16.08 -2.61
N VAL A 97 -12.53 17.25 -2.35
CA VAL A 97 -12.32 17.78 -0.98
C VAL A 97 -13.59 17.77 -0.13
N TRP A 98 -14.75 18.09 -0.71
CA TRP A 98 -16.02 18.07 0.04
C TRP A 98 -16.38 16.68 0.59
N ASN A 99 -16.06 15.59 -0.13
CA ASN A 99 -16.27 14.22 0.35
C ASN A 99 -15.39 13.93 1.56
N ILE A 100 -14.15 14.42 1.53
CA ILE A 100 -13.17 14.27 2.61
C ILE A 100 -13.69 15.03 3.85
N GLU A 101 -14.07 16.29 3.70
CA GLU A 101 -14.58 17.12 4.79
C GLU A 101 -15.86 16.58 5.41
N ASP A 102 -16.84 16.19 4.60
CA ASP A 102 -18.10 15.61 5.07
C ASP A 102 -17.85 14.32 5.87
N THR A 103 -16.99 13.44 5.35
CA THR A 103 -16.65 12.19 6.04
C THR A 103 -15.86 12.45 7.33
N ALA A 104 -15.02 13.50 7.36
CA ALA A 104 -14.26 13.87 8.54
C ALA A 104 -15.16 14.43 9.65
N LYS A 105 -16.19 15.22 9.29
CA LYS A 105 -17.22 15.68 10.23
C LYS A 105 -17.97 14.50 10.85
N LYS A 106 -18.39 13.52 10.03
CA LYS A 106 -19.01 12.28 10.53
C LYS A 106 -18.09 11.53 11.49
N LEU A 107 -16.79 11.43 11.18
CA LEU A 107 -15.81 10.76 12.04
C LEU A 107 -15.71 11.46 13.40
N ALA A 108 -15.66 12.80 13.40
CA ALA A 108 -15.63 13.59 14.62
C ALA A 108 -16.87 13.32 15.49
N SER A 109 -18.07 13.31 14.89
CA SER A 109 -19.31 13.02 15.61
C SER A 109 -19.33 11.61 16.23
N VAL A 110 -18.83 10.59 15.51
CA VAL A 110 -18.71 9.22 16.02
C VAL A 110 -17.75 9.15 17.21
N ILE A 111 -16.59 9.81 17.11
CA ILE A 111 -15.59 9.85 18.19
C ILE A 111 -16.14 10.60 19.42
N GLU A 112 -16.84 11.71 19.20
CA GLU A 112 -17.46 12.50 20.27
C GLU A 112 -18.54 11.70 21.01
N GLU A 113 -19.35 10.92 20.30
CA GLU A 113 -20.33 10.01 20.89
C GLU A 113 -19.65 8.93 21.75
N CYS A 114 -18.56 8.33 21.26
CA CYS A 114 -17.76 7.38 22.06
C CYS A 114 -17.19 8.04 23.32
N ALA A 115 -16.67 9.27 23.20
CA ALA A 115 -16.13 10.02 24.32
C ALA A 115 -17.20 10.33 25.39
N ARG A 116 -18.39 10.79 24.96
CA ARG A 116 -19.54 11.02 25.86
C ARG A 116 -19.97 9.75 26.60
N LYS A 117 -19.83 8.58 25.97
CA LYS A 117 -20.13 7.27 26.57
C LYS A 117 -18.99 6.68 27.41
N GLY A 118 -17.83 7.34 27.47
CA GLY A 118 -16.64 6.79 28.12
C GLY A 118 -16.11 5.50 27.45
N GLN A 119 -16.39 5.31 26.16
CA GLN A 119 -16.02 4.11 25.41
C GLN A 119 -14.62 4.24 24.82
N LEU A 120 -13.89 3.11 24.80
CA LEU A 120 -12.62 3.02 24.08
C LEU A 120 -12.85 3.17 22.58
N VAL A 121 -12.04 4.02 21.94
CA VAL A 121 -12.12 4.31 20.51
C VAL A 121 -11.15 3.39 19.76
N PRO A 122 -11.64 2.43 18.93
CA PRO A 122 -10.77 1.60 18.11
C PRO A 122 -10.26 2.41 16.90
N ILE A 123 -9.26 3.26 17.12
CA ILE A 123 -8.74 4.23 16.12
C ILE A 123 -8.49 3.57 14.76
N LYS A 124 -7.79 2.44 14.71
CA LYS A 124 -7.50 1.74 13.45
C LYS A 124 -8.78 1.36 12.68
N HIS A 125 -9.82 0.94 13.39
CA HIS A 125 -11.07 0.52 12.77
C HIS A 125 -11.80 1.73 12.16
N PHE A 126 -11.98 2.81 12.93
CA PHE A 126 -12.64 4.02 12.45
C PHE A 126 -11.85 4.76 11.37
N THR A 127 -10.52 4.84 11.47
CA THR A 127 -9.71 5.45 10.41
C THR A 127 -9.76 4.62 9.13
N SER A 128 -9.83 3.28 9.23
CA SER A 128 -10.00 2.41 8.06
C SER A 128 -11.37 2.62 7.39
N GLN A 129 -12.45 2.72 8.17
CA GLN A 129 -13.79 3.05 7.64
C GLN A 129 -13.79 4.43 6.98
N TYR A 130 -13.19 5.42 7.64
CA TYR A 130 -13.06 6.78 7.10
C TYR A 130 -12.34 6.79 5.74
N THR A 131 -11.16 6.17 5.64
CA THR A 131 -10.42 6.14 4.37
C THR A 131 -11.14 5.34 3.29
N SER A 132 -11.87 4.30 3.69
CA SER A 132 -12.68 3.47 2.80
C SER A 132 -13.86 4.25 2.22
N GLU A 133 -14.63 4.95 3.06
CA GLU A 133 -15.73 5.81 2.63
C GLU A 133 -15.25 6.92 1.69
N VAL A 134 -14.11 7.57 2.02
CA VAL A 134 -13.52 8.61 1.18
C VAL A 134 -13.19 8.06 -0.20
N ILE A 135 -12.53 6.90 -0.30
CA ILE A 135 -12.18 6.34 -1.62
C ILE A 135 -13.41 5.79 -2.35
N ALA A 136 -14.36 5.18 -1.66
CA ALA A 136 -15.63 4.70 -2.21
C ALA A 136 -16.37 5.83 -2.92
N ARG A 137 -16.54 6.97 -2.23
CA ARG A 137 -17.24 8.14 -2.78
C ARG A 137 -16.48 8.81 -3.90
N SER A 138 -15.16 8.93 -3.74
CA SER A 138 -14.34 9.76 -4.63
C SER A 138 -13.94 9.04 -5.92
N ALA A 139 -13.60 7.76 -5.84
CA ALA A 139 -13.12 6.99 -6.97
C ALA A 139 -14.22 6.14 -7.63
N PHE A 140 -15.23 5.70 -6.85
CA PHE A 140 -16.27 4.78 -7.33
C PHE A 140 -17.68 5.40 -7.32
N GLY A 141 -17.85 6.60 -6.76
CA GLY A 141 -19.17 7.23 -6.61
C GLY A 141 -20.10 6.49 -5.64
N LEU A 142 -19.55 5.62 -4.78
CA LEU A 142 -20.29 4.80 -3.84
C LEU A 142 -20.35 5.48 -2.48
N LYS A 143 -21.53 5.53 -1.87
CA LYS A 143 -21.72 6.00 -0.50
C LYS A 143 -21.92 4.79 0.40
N THR A 144 -20.98 4.53 1.30
CA THR A 144 -21.01 3.34 2.15
C THR A 144 -21.75 3.56 3.47
N ASP A 145 -21.72 4.79 3.99
CA ASP A 145 -22.29 5.22 5.28
C ASP A 145 -22.02 4.24 6.46
N CYS A 146 -20.88 3.54 6.42
CA CYS A 146 -20.49 2.49 7.37
C CYS A 146 -19.76 3.04 8.62
N LEU A 147 -19.44 4.33 8.62
CA LEU A 147 -18.66 4.97 9.68
C LEU A 147 -19.36 4.88 11.05
N GLY A 148 -18.70 4.24 12.02
CA GLY A 148 -19.26 4.02 13.36
C GLY A 148 -20.32 2.91 13.42
N LYS A 149 -20.48 2.14 12.34
CA LYS A 149 -21.40 0.99 12.22
C LYS A 149 -20.62 -0.25 11.78
N GLU A 150 -21.33 -1.32 11.44
CA GLU A 150 -20.74 -2.47 10.77
C GLU A 150 -20.19 -2.09 9.39
N ASP A 151 -19.14 -2.80 8.97
CA ASP A 151 -18.52 -2.60 7.66
C ASP A 151 -19.48 -3.03 6.55
N ASP A 152 -19.68 -2.15 5.57
CA ASP A 152 -20.31 -2.52 4.31
C ASP A 152 -19.38 -3.42 3.47
N GLU A 153 -19.91 -3.97 2.38
CA GLU A 153 -19.17 -4.88 1.50
C GLU A 153 -17.88 -4.27 0.95
N PHE A 154 -17.91 -3.01 0.50
CA PHE A 154 -16.74 -2.31 -0.03
C PHE A 154 -15.68 -2.11 1.06
N THR A 155 -16.10 -1.68 2.25
CA THR A 155 -15.18 -1.48 3.38
C THR A 155 -14.62 -2.80 3.91
N HIS A 156 -15.43 -3.85 3.93
CA HIS A 156 -14.99 -5.19 4.28
C HIS A 156 -13.87 -5.67 3.35
N PHE A 157 -14.10 -5.65 2.03
CA PHE A 157 -13.10 -6.10 1.06
C PHE A 157 -11.87 -5.22 1.02
N THR A 158 -12.02 -3.90 1.19
CA THR A 158 -10.89 -2.98 1.31
C THR A 158 -10.04 -3.33 2.53
N LYS A 159 -10.64 -3.60 3.68
CA LYS A 159 -9.90 -4.03 4.89
C LYS A 159 -9.23 -5.39 4.69
N VAL A 160 -9.88 -6.33 4.01
CA VAL A 160 -9.31 -7.66 3.69
C VAL A 160 -8.10 -7.53 2.76
N MET A 161 -8.15 -6.66 1.76
CA MET A 161 -7.04 -6.37 0.85
C MET A 161 -5.78 -5.92 1.61
N PHE A 162 -5.95 -5.09 2.65
CA PHE A 162 -4.84 -4.61 3.49
C PHE A 162 -4.55 -5.50 4.71
N LYS A 163 -5.27 -6.62 4.90
CA LYS A 163 -4.96 -7.56 5.99
C LYS A 163 -3.66 -8.29 5.66
N VAL A 164 -2.75 -8.26 6.64
CA VAL A 164 -1.50 -9.00 6.59
C VAL A 164 -1.78 -10.50 6.42
N ARG A 165 -1.37 -11.06 5.28
CA ARG A 165 -1.36 -12.50 5.01
C ARG A 165 -0.58 -13.26 6.10
N SER A 166 -1.15 -14.39 6.54
CA SER A 166 -0.67 -15.20 7.68
C SER A 166 0.82 -15.56 7.59
N LYS A 167 1.45 -15.95 8.71
CA LYS A 167 2.88 -16.34 8.73
C LYS A 167 3.19 -17.42 7.68
N ALA A 168 2.31 -18.42 7.54
CA ALA A 168 2.40 -19.47 6.52
C ALA A 168 2.41 -18.91 5.10
N MET A 169 1.54 -17.95 4.81
CA MET A 169 1.46 -17.32 3.49
C MET A 169 2.70 -16.48 3.15
N ASN A 170 3.41 -15.91 4.15
CA ASN A 170 4.71 -15.26 3.91
C ASN A 170 5.79 -16.30 3.54
N VAL A 171 5.78 -17.49 4.13
CA VAL A 171 6.69 -18.59 3.76
C VAL A 171 6.40 -19.08 2.35
N VAL A 172 5.12 -19.26 2.01
CA VAL A 172 4.70 -19.63 0.65
C VAL A 172 5.14 -18.57 -0.37
N MET A 173 4.94 -17.28 -0.09
CA MET A 173 5.43 -16.21 -0.97
C MET A 173 6.96 -16.20 -1.08
N LEU A 174 7.71 -16.44 0.00
CA LEU A 174 9.18 -16.56 -0.06
C LEU A 174 9.64 -17.74 -0.94
N ILE A 175 8.92 -18.86 -0.92
CA ILE A 175 9.18 -20.01 -1.78
C ILE A 175 8.85 -19.68 -3.24
N MET A 176 7.73 -18.99 -3.49
CA MET A 176 7.35 -18.51 -4.82
C MET A 176 8.36 -17.50 -5.39
N PHE A 177 8.90 -16.60 -4.55
CA PHE A 177 9.97 -15.66 -4.95
C PHE A 177 11.27 -16.37 -5.31
N ARG A 178 11.60 -17.45 -4.58
CA ARG A 178 12.81 -18.24 -4.84
C ARG A 178 12.67 -19.10 -6.09
N PHE A 179 11.46 -19.56 -6.40
CA PHE A 179 11.19 -20.50 -7.49
C PHE A 179 10.07 -19.97 -8.39
N LYS A 180 10.41 -19.07 -9.32
CA LYS A 180 9.47 -18.47 -10.29
C LYS A 180 8.70 -19.51 -11.14
N TRP A 181 9.23 -20.72 -11.31
CA TRP A 181 8.54 -21.82 -12.01
C TRP A 181 7.37 -22.40 -11.21
N LEU A 182 7.50 -22.50 -9.87
CA LEU A 182 6.45 -22.98 -8.98
C LEU A 182 5.28 -22.00 -8.93
N HIS A 183 5.60 -20.70 -8.97
CA HIS A 183 4.59 -19.64 -9.09
C HIS A 183 3.76 -19.79 -10.37
N ARG A 184 4.41 -20.01 -11.52
CA ARG A 184 3.73 -20.21 -12.81
C ARG A 184 2.88 -21.48 -12.87
N LEU A 185 3.19 -22.49 -12.05
CA LEU A 185 2.46 -23.75 -12.00
C LEU A 185 1.21 -23.69 -11.10
N LEU A 186 1.27 -22.93 -10.00
CA LEU A 186 0.18 -22.80 -9.01
C LEU A 186 -0.86 -21.72 -9.37
N VAL A 187 -0.57 -20.86 -10.34
CA VAL A 187 -1.42 -19.74 -10.78
C VAL A 187 -2.29 -20.12 -12.00
N LYS A 188 -2.28 -21.39 -12.42
CA LYS A 188 -3.25 -21.95 -13.38
C LYS A 188 -4.47 -22.51 -12.67
#